data_AF-A0A1Z4RKV0-F1
#
_entry.id   AF-A0A1Z4RKV0-F1
#
_cell.length_a   1.000
_cell.length_b   1.000
_cell.length_c   1.000
_cell.angle_alpha   90.00
_cell.angle_beta   90.00
_cell.angle_gamma   90.00
#
_symmetry.space_group_name_H-M   'P 1'
#
loop_
_entity.id
_entity.type
_entity.pdbx_description
1 polymer ?
#
loop_
_entity_poly.entity_id
_entity_poly.type
_entity_poly.pdbx_seq_one_letter_code
_entity_poly.pdbx_strand_id
1 'polypeptide(L)' 'MATNISNTWWENYRNTVEFTKSFRELVSLVDDREDVARNMINWEKSRHPGKAEIWYAKKLIKELKNQRLASIIY' A
#
# COMPACT_ATOMS: atom_id res chain seq x y z
N MET A 1 -3.27 30.47 18.46
CA MET A 1 -3.04 29.88 17.13
C MET A 1 -2.48 28.46 17.32
N ALA A 2 -3.34 27.54 17.77
CA ALA A 2 -2.95 26.20 18.26
C ALA A 2 -3.67 25.05 17.53
N THR A 3 -4.30 25.34 16.39
CA THR A 3 -5.21 24.43 15.67
C THR A 3 -4.53 23.64 14.54
N ASN A 4 -3.29 23.98 14.17
CA ASN A 4 -2.60 23.34 13.05
C ASN A 4 -1.78 22.11 13.43
N ILE A 5 -1.31 21.99 14.68
CA ILE A 5 -0.40 20.90 15.06
C ILE A 5 -1.19 19.60 15.33
N SER A 6 -2.37 19.71 15.94
CA SER A 6 -3.26 18.59 16.25
C SER A 6 -3.90 17.99 15.00
N ASN A 7 -4.26 18.81 14.01
CA ASN A 7 -4.78 18.32 12.73
C ASN A 7 -3.73 17.49 11.97
N THR A 8 -2.49 17.99 11.87
CA THR A 8 -1.42 17.26 11.18
C THR A 8 -1.04 15.96 11.88
N TRP A 9 -1.06 15.92 13.22
CA TRP A 9 -0.81 14.67 13.96
C TRP A 9 -1.88 13.61 13.67
N TRP A 10 -3.16 14.00 13.70
CA TRP A 10 -4.27 13.08 13.42
C TRP A 10 -4.29 12.61 11.96
N GLU A 11 -3.98 13.50 11.01
CA GLU A 11 -3.86 13.17 9.59
C GLU A 11 -2.69 12.22 9.33
N ASN A 12 -1.52 12.46 9.93
CA ASN A 12 -0.37 11.56 9.82
C ASN A 12 -0.65 10.19 10.44
N TYR A 13 -1.34 10.15 11.59
CA TYR A 13 -1.76 8.91 12.21
C TYR A 13 -2.70 8.12 11.30
N ARG A 14 -3.75 8.75 10.77
CA ARG A 14 -4.68 8.09 9.84
C ARG A 14 -3.98 7.57 8.60
N ASN A 15 -3.10 8.37 7.99
CA ASN A 15 -2.30 7.94 6.83
C ASN A 15 -1.44 6.71 7.14
N THR A 16 -0.80 6.68 8.32
CA THR A 16 0.03 5.54 8.76
C THR A 16 -0.81 4.29 8.98
N VAL A 17 -1.97 4.42 9.63
CA VAL A 17 -2.89 3.29 9.87
C VAL A 17 -3.44 2.76 8.55
N GLU A 18 -3.84 3.63 7.63
CA GLU A 18 -4.32 3.23 6.31
C GLU A 18 -3.24 2.53 5.50
N PHE A 19 -2.02 3.06 5.48
CA PHE A 19 -0.89 2.39 4.83
C PHE A 19 -0.64 1.01 5.45
N THR A 20 -0.61 0.90 6.78
CA THR A 20 -0.40 -0.37 7.47
C THR A 20 -1.47 -1.41 7.11
N LYS A 21 -2.73 -0.99 7.01
CA LYS A 21 -3.84 -1.87 6.56
C LYS A 21 -3.63 -2.32 5.12
N SER A 22 -3.34 -1.40 4.20
CA SER A 22 -3.07 -1.74 2.80
C SER A 22 -1.82 -2.62 2.63
N PHE A 23 -0.79 -2.42 3.45
CA PHE A 23 0.40 -3.25 3.44
C PHE A 23 0.09 -4.67 3.92
N ARG A 24 -0.66 -4.84 5.01
CA ARG A 24 -1.10 -6.16 5.47
C ARG A 24 -1.95 -6.89 4.44
N GLU A 25 -2.84 -6.18 3.75
CA GLU A 25 -3.63 -6.76 2.65
C GLU A 25 -2.73 -7.18 1.49
N LEU A 26 -1.74 -6.36 1.12
CA LEU A 26 -0.75 -6.72 0.11
C LEU A 26 0.01 -7.98 0.50
N VAL A 27 0.47 -8.08 1.76
CA VAL A 27 1.15 -9.26 2.32
C VAL A 27 0.28 -10.51 2.21
N SER A 28 -1.00 -10.41 2.60
CA SER A 28 -1.96 -11.52 2.47
C SER A 28 -2.19 -11.95 1.01
N LEU A 29 -2.13 -11.02 0.06
CA LEU A 29 -2.24 -11.34 -1.37
C LEU A 29 -0.99 -12.01 -1.96
N VAL A 30 0.16 -11.94 -1.29
CA VAL A 30 1.43 -12.57 -1.71
C VAL A 30 1.82 -13.74 -0.82
N ASP A 31 0.82 -14.47 -0.32
CA ASP A 31 0.98 -15.65 0.54
C ASP A 31 1.74 -15.36 1.84
N ASP A 32 1.40 -14.26 2.50
CA ASP A 32 1.98 -13.80 3.77
C ASP A 32 3.51 -13.53 3.73
N ARG A 33 4.07 -13.38 2.51
CA ARG A 33 5.49 -13.05 2.32
C ARG A 33 5.74 -11.55 2.35
N GLU A 34 6.11 -11.06 3.54
CA GLU A 34 6.42 -9.65 3.74
C GLU A 34 7.59 -9.14 2.87
N ASP A 35 8.61 -9.97 2.67
CA ASP A 35 9.77 -9.65 1.82
C ASP A 35 9.36 -9.39 0.37
N VAL A 36 8.43 -10.20 -0.16
CA VAL A 36 7.89 -10.03 -1.51
C VAL A 36 7.06 -8.76 -1.60
N ALA A 37 6.15 -8.53 -0.65
CA ALA A 37 5.34 -7.31 -0.61
C ALA A 37 6.21 -6.04 -0.57
N ARG A 38 7.27 -6.06 0.24
CA ARG A 38 8.23 -4.96 0.36
C ARG A 38 9.03 -4.77 -0.93
N ASN A 39 9.49 -5.85 -1.56
CA ASN A 39 10.19 -5.79 -2.84
C ASN A 39 9.29 -5.23 -3.96
N MET A 40 8.02 -5.63 -4.02
CA MET A 40 7.07 -5.10 -5.00
C MET A 40 6.88 -3.58 -4.83
N ILE A 41 6.75 -3.10 -3.58
CA ILE A 41 6.67 -1.66 -3.30
C ILE A 41 7.94 -0.94 -3.73
N ASN A 42 9.13 -1.49 -3.41
CA ASN A 42 10.40 -0.87 -3.78
C ASN A 42 10.59 -0.81 -5.30
N TRP A 43 10.19 -1.87 -6.01
CA TRP A 43 10.23 -1.89 -7.47
C TRP A 43 9.30 -0.85 -8.08
N GLU A 44 8.06 -0.75 -7.57
CA GLU A 44 7.11 0.28 -8.03
C GLU A 44 7.55 1.71 -7.66
N LYS A 45 8.18 1.90 -6.49
CA LYS A 45 8.81 3.17 -6.10
C LYS A 45 9.89 3.59 -7.10
N SER A 46 10.71 2.65 -7.56
CA SER A 46 11.74 2.90 -8.56
C SER A 46 11.16 3.32 -9.91
N ARG A 47 9.96 2.81 -10.28
CA ARG A 47 9.30 3.14 -11.56
C ARG A 47 8.50 4.43 -11.52
N HIS A 48 7.94 4.77 -10.36
CA HIS A 48 7.10 5.94 -10.16
C HIS A 48 7.55 6.73 -8.94
N PRO A 49 8.71 7.40 -8.97
CA PRO A 49 9.19 8.17 -7.82
C PRO A 49 8.23 9.32 -7.46
N GLY A 50 8.19 9.69 -6.18
CA GLY A 50 7.41 10.85 -5.70
C GLY A 50 5.93 10.60 -5.40
N LYS A 51 5.47 9.34 -5.36
CA LYS A 51 4.12 9.00 -4.88
C LYS A 51 4.14 8.63 -3.39
N ALA A 52 2.97 8.73 -2.76
CA ALA A 52 2.79 8.33 -1.37
C ALA A 52 2.87 6.80 -1.22
N GLU A 53 3.32 6.30 -0.07
CA GLU A 53 3.48 4.86 0.17
C GLU A 53 2.18 4.07 0.00
N ILE A 54 1.06 4.67 0.43
CA ILE A 54 -0.29 4.13 0.25
C ILE A 54 -0.68 3.96 -1.22
N TRP A 55 -0.18 4.81 -2.12
CA TRP A 55 -0.48 4.73 -3.54
C TRP A 55 0.11 3.46 -4.15
N TYR A 56 1.37 3.14 -3.82
CA TYR A 56 2.02 1.92 -4.31
C TYR A 56 1.31 0.67 -3.78
N ALA A 57 0.99 0.63 -2.48
CA ALA A 57 0.26 -0.49 -1.89
C ALA A 57 -1.11 -0.70 -2.56
N LYS A 58 -1.91 0.36 -2.72
CA LYS A 58 -3.23 0.28 -3.39
C LYS A 58 -3.14 -0.15 -4.85
N LYS A 59 -2.13 0.35 -5.59
CA LYS A 59 -1.90 -0.06 -6.99
C LYS A 59 -1.59 -1.55 -7.08
N LEU A 60 -0.62 -2.03 -6.29
CA LEU A 60 -0.22 -3.44 -6.28
C LEU A 60 -1.37 -4.37 -5.87
N ILE A 61 -2.15 -4.00 -4.84
CA ILE A 61 -3.36 -4.74 -4.44
C ILE A 61 -4.33 -4.89 -5.61
N LYS A 62 -4.59 -3.79 -6.35
CA LYS A 62 -5.50 -3.81 -7.50
C LYS A 62 -4.98 -4.73 -8.62
N GLU A 63 -3.69 -4.66 -8.93
CA GLU A 63 -3.08 -5.52 -9.95
C GLU A 63 -3.12 -7.00 -9.56
N LEU A 64 -2.78 -7.34 -8.32
CA LEU A 64 -2.83 -8.71 -7.81
C LEU A 64 -4.25 -9.27 -7.78
N LYS A 65 -5.24 -8.47 -7.35
CA LYS A 65 -6.66 -8.87 -7.40
C LYS A 65 -7.12 -9.15 -8.83
N ASN A 66 -6.73 -8.29 -9.78
CA ASN A 66 -7.07 -8.50 -11.19
C ASN A 66 -6.40 -9.74 -11.77
N GLN A 67 -5.13 -10.01 -11.44
CA GLN A 67 -4.43 -11.22 -11.88
C GLN A 67 -5.08 -12.50 -11.31
N ARG A 68 -5.44 -12.48 -10.02
CA ARG A 68 -6.14 -13.59 -9.37
C ARG A 68 -7.53 -13.83 -9.97
N LEU A 69 -8.26 -12.77 -10.33
CA LEU A 69 -9.54 -12.91 -11.03
C LEU A 69 -9.35 -13.49 -12.43
N ALA A 70 -8.32 -13.04 -13.15
CA ALA A 70 -7.99 -13.57 -14.47
C ALA A 70 -7.61 -15.06 -14.43
N SER A 71 -6.92 -15.51 -13.38
CA SER A 71 -6.55 -16.92 -13.20
C SER A 71 -7.70 -17.82 -12.74
N ILE A 72 -8.83 -17.27 -12.31
CA ILE A 72 -10.04 -18.05 -11.94
C ILE A 72 -10.94 -18.29 -13.16
N ILE A 73 -10.86 -17.42 -14.17
CA ILE A 73 -11.73 -17.46 -15.37
C ILE A 73 -11.16 -18.40 -16.46
N TYR A 74 -9.86 -18.72 -16.41
CA TYR A 74 -9.16 -19.64 -17.31
C TYR A 74 -8.85 -20.96 -16.61
#